data_AF-A0A917ZWX5-F1
#
_entry.id   AF-A0A917ZWX5-F1
#
_cell.length_a   1.000
_cell.length_b   1.000
_cell.length_c   1.000
_cell.angle_alpha   90.00
_cell.angle_beta   90.00
_cell.angle_gamma   90.00
#
_symmetry.space_group_name_H-M   'P 1'
#
loop_
_entity.id
_entity.type
_entity.pdbx_description
1 polymer ?
#
loop_
_entity_poly.entity_id
_entity_poly.type
_entity_poly.pdbx_seq_one_letter_code
_entity_poly.pdbx_strand_id
1 'polypeptide(L)' 'MAARRARQRQSPCPSAQDRDREAGRTVAYYPQQGWGFVCNVVLVFEVMSISELQGLV' A
#
# COMPACT_ATOMS: atom_id res chain seq x y z
N MET A 1 -13.52 38.75 -9.45
CA MET A 1 -14.02 37.78 -8.46
C MET A 1 -13.23 36.49 -8.60
N ALA A 2 -12.30 36.19 -7.68
CA ALA A 2 -11.57 34.93 -7.73
C ALA A 2 -12.41 33.84 -7.05
N ALA A 3 -12.80 32.81 -7.81
CA ALA A 3 -13.49 31.65 -7.25
C ALA A 3 -12.56 30.98 -6.22
N ARG A 4 -12.94 31.00 -4.95
CA ARG A 4 -12.26 30.21 -3.92
C ARG A 4 -12.43 28.74 -4.29
N ARG A 5 -11.34 28.08 -4.71
CA ARG A 5 -11.34 26.64 -4.94
C ARG A 5 -11.73 25.96 -3.62
N ALA A 6 -12.89 25.32 -3.59
CA ALA A 6 -13.24 24.44 -2.48
C ALA A 6 -12.21 23.32 -2.43
N ARG A 7 -11.55 23.15 -1.27
CA ARG A 7 -10.67 22.02 -1.03
C ARG A 7 -11.54 20.76 -1.14
N GLN A 8 -11.29 19.92 -2.15
CA GLN A 8 -11.95 18.62 -2.24
C GLN A 8 -11.66 17.89 -0.93
N ARG A 9 -12.70 17.43 -0.22
CA ARG A 9 -12.50 16.64 0.99
C ARG A 9 -11.75 15.41 0.54
N GLN A 10 -10.52 15.25 1.04
CA GLN A 10 -9.78 14.02 0.83
C GLN A 10 -10.65 12.90 1.38
N SER A 11 -11.00 11.93 0.53
CA SER A 11 -11.72 10.74 0.96
C SER A 11 -11.00 10.14 2.16
N PRO A 12 -11.72 9.70 3.21
CA PRO A 12 -11.08 9.05 4.35
C PRO A 12 -10.29 7.84 3.84
N CYS A 13 -9.16 7.56 4.48
CA CYS A 13 -8.39 6.37 4.13
C CYS A 13 -9.22 5.12 4.46
N PRO A 14 -9.34 4.17 3.52
CA PRO A 14 -10.03 2.92 3.76
C PRO A 14 -9.34 2.12 4.88
N SER A 15 -10.06 1.16 5.47
CA SER A 15 -9.49 0.22 6.41
C SER A 15 -8.57 -0.77 5.68
N ALA A 16 -7.55 -1.28 6.37
CA ALA A 16 -6.63 -2.29 5.85
C ALA A 16 -7.32 -3.58 5.38
N GLN A 17 -8.52 -3.82 5.91
CA GLN A 17 -9.32 -5.02 5.72
C GLN A 17 -10.41 -4.83 4.66
N ASP A 18 -10.63 -3.59 4.18
CA ASP A 18 -11.65 -3.32 3.17
C ASP A 18 -11.23 -3.87 1.81
N ARG A 19 -12.22 -4.27 0.99
CA ARG A 19 -11.97 -4.82 -0.35
C ARG A 19 -11.35 -3.79 -1.30
N ASP A 20 -11.58 -2.51 -1.05
CA ASP A 20 -11.06 -1.36 -1.80
C ASP A 20 -9.86 -0.70 -1.10
N ARG A 21 -9.15 -1.41 -0.20
CA ARG A 21 -7.92 -0.92 0.46
C ARG A 21 -6.85 -0.38 -0.49
N GLU A 22 -6.83 -0.87 -1.73
CA GLU A 22 -5.94 -0.42 -2.81
C GLU A 22 -6.30 0.95 -3.40
N ALA A 23 -7.53 1.43 -3.16
CA ALA A 23 -7.96 2.80 -3.50
C ALA A 23 -7.42 3.86 -2.52
N GLY A 24 -6.67 3.45 -1.50
CA GLY A 24 -6.01 4.35 -0.56
C GLY A 24 -5.01 5.29 -1.25
N ARG A 25 -4.79 6.46 -0.66
CA ARG A 25 -3.80 7.41 -1.17
C ARG A 25 -2.39 6.86 -0.98
N THR A 26 -1.55 6.92 -2.02
CA THR A 26 -0.11 6.65 -1.90
C THR A 26 0.56 7.60 -0.91
N VAL A 27 1.24 7.04 0.09
CA VAL A 27 2.01 7.76 1.12
C VAL A 27 3.52 7.62 0.96
N ALA A 28 3.98 6.56 0.28
CA ALA A 28 5.38 6.35 -0.07
C ALA A 28 5.50 5.59 -1.39
N TYR A 29 6.51 5.89 -2.19
CA TYR A 29 6.76 5.22 -3.46
C TYR A 29 8.25 4.86 -3.59
N TYR A 30 8.54 3.61 -3.96
CA TYR A 30 9.87 3.02 -4.08
C TYR A 30 10.13 2.58 -5.53
N PRO A 31 10.53 3.50 -6.42
CA PRO A 31 10.60 3.23 -7.86
C PRO A 31 11.60 2.14 -8.22
N GLN A 32 12.74 2.06 -7.53
CA GLN A 32 13.74 1.01 -7.76
C GLN A 32 13.19 -0.41 -7.52
N GLN A 33 12.12 -0.56 -6.74
CA GLN A 33 11.52 -1.84 -6.40
C GLN A 33 10.16 -2.05 -7.08
N GLY A 34 9.63 -1.03 -7.77
CA GLY A 34 8.36 -1.10 -8.49
C GLY A 34 7.10 -1.07 -7.62
N TRP A 35 7.20 -0.68 -6.34
CA TRP A 35 6.05 -0.67 -5.42
C TRP A 35 6.01 0.57 -4.53
N GLY A 36 4.88 0.77 -3.84
CA GLY A 36 4.69 1.85 -2.88
C GLY A 36 3.66 1.48 -1.81
N PHE A 37 3.57 2.30 -0.76
CA PHE A 37 2.57 2.16 0.28
C PHE A 37 1.40 3.10 0.03
N VAL A 38 0.19 2.57 0.16
CA VAL A 38 -1.02 3.38 0.34
C VAL A 38 -1.36 3.47 1.82
N CYS A 39 -2.13 4.49 2.20
CA CYS A 39 -2.50 4.66 3.60
C CYS A 39 -3.23 3.43 4.15
N ASN A 40 -2.93 3.08 5.40
CA ASN A 40 -3.53 1.96 6.14
C ASN A 40 -3.43 0.58 5.46
N VAL A 41 -2.46 0.33 4.58
CA VAL A 41 -2.30 -0.99 3.92
C VAL A 41 -1.55 -2.00 4.80
N VAL A 42 -1.92 -3.28 4.70
CA VAL A 42 -1.16 -4.42 5.23
C VAL A 42 -0.51 -5.16 4.08
N LEU A 43 0.81 -5.34 4.15
CA LEU A 43 1.58 -6.15 3.20
C LEU A 43 1.47 -7.62 3.57
N VAL A 44 1.14 -8.45 2.58
CA VAL A 44 1.15 -9.91 2.71
C VAL A 44 2.24 -10.42 1.78
N PHE A 45 3.20 -11.15 2.35
CA PHE A 45 4.25 -11.82 1.59
C PHE A 45 3.97 -13.31 1.56
N GLU A 46 4.14 -13.94 0.41
CA GLU A 46 4.16 -15.38 0.33
C GLU A 46 5.48 -15.88 0.92
N VAL A 47 5.42 -16.86 1.82
CA VAL A 47 6.62 -17.53 2.32
C VAL A 47 7.18 -18.37 1.18
N MET A 48 8.24 -17.87 0.56
CA MET A 48 9.02 -18.70 -0.35
C MET A 48 9.70 -19.77 0.50
N SER A 49 9.28 -21.02 0.30
CA SER A 49 9.81 -22.21 0.97
C SER A 49 11.34 -22.19 0.96
N ILE A 50 11.94 -22.28 2.15
CA ILE A 50 13.38 -22.52 2.34
C ILE A 50 13.61 -24.04 2.34
N SER A 51 13.14 -24.73 1.31
CA SER A 51 13.47 -26.14 1.15
C SER A 51 14.66 -26.23 0.19
N GLU A 52 15.75 -26.84 0.65
CA GLU A 52 16.96 -27.26 -0.09
C GLU A 52 18.22 -26.36 -0.09
N LEU A 53 18.33 -25.28 0.70
CA LEU A 53 19.60 -24.52 0.79
C LEU A 53 20.41 -24.65 2.07
N GLN A 54 20.05 -25.55 2.99
CA GLN A 54 20.95 -25.96 4.08
C GLN A 54 20.75 -27.45 4.35
N GLY A 55 21.70 -28.28 3.91
CA GLY A 55 21.80 -29.70 4.23
C GLY A 55 22.05 -29.93 5.72
N LEU A 56 21.05 -29.61 6.54
CA LEU A 56 20.95 -29.89 7.97
C LEU A 56 19.72 -30.79 8.19
N VAL A 57 19.76 -31.97 7.56
CA VAL A 57 19.20 -33.22 8.05
C VAL A 57 20.26 -34.31 7.89
#